data_AF-A0A2G6FR57-F1
#
_entry.id   AF-A0A2G6FR57-F1
#
_cell.length_a   1.000
_cell.length_b   1.000
_cell.length_c   1.000
_cell.angle_alpha   90.00
_cell.angle_beta   90.00
_cell.angle_gamma   90.00
#
_symmetry.space_group_name_H-M   'P 1'
#
loop_
_entity.id
_entity.type
_entity.pdbx_description
1 polymer ?
#
loop_
_entity_poly.entity_id
_entity_poly.type
_entity_poly.pdbx_seq_one_letter_code
_entity_poly.pdbx_strand_id
1 'polypeptide(L)' 'MKQLDTTFDFEEALKSIQSGKPLPGKEGILPPMIKNLVEAALEAELDSHLARELTANRRNGKSRKTIKSLNGSFELTT' A
#
# COMPACT_ATOMS: atom_id res chain seq x y z
N MET A 1 17.50 -2.05 -10.48
CA MET A 1 16.07 -1.86 -10.15
C MET A 1 16.01 -1.14 -8.80
N LYS A 2 15.36 0.02 -8.72
CA LYS A 2 15.18 0.70 -7.42
C LYS A 2 14.19 -0.13 -6.60
N GLN A 3 14.65 -0.62 -5.46
CA GLN A 3 13.82 -1.16 -4.40
C GLN A 3 12.86 -0.03 -4.01
N LEU A 4 11.55 -0.20 -4.26
CA LEU A 4 10.57 0.68 -3.65
C LEU A 4 10.52 0.22 -2.19
N ASP A 5 11.21 0.94 -1.32
CA ASP A 5 11.02 0.81 0.12
C ASP A 5 9.58 1.29 0.41
N THR A 6 8.63 0.34 0.35
CA THR A 6 7.20 0.56 0.56
C THR A 6 6.84 0.62 2.04
N THR A 7 7.79 0.91 2.94
CA THR A 7 7.50 1.00 4.37
C THR A 7 7.02 2.42 4.69
N PHE A 8 5.80 2.53 5.23
CA PHE A 8 5.28 3.81 5.69
C PHE A 8 6.15 4.37 6.83
N ASP A 9 6.70 5.57 6.67
CA ASP A 9 7.51 6.24 7.69
C ASP A 9 6.60 6.94 8.72
N PHE A 10 6.51 6.33 9.90
CA PHE A 10 5.73 6.86 11.01
C PHE A 10 6.34 8.13 11.62
N GLU A 11 7.65 8.32 11.58
CA GLU A 11 8.28 9.54 12.10
C GLU A 11 8.01 10.73 11.18
N GLU A 12 8.10 10.52 9.86
CA GLU A 12 7.73 11.55 8.89
C GLU A 12 6.24 11.90 8.97
N ALA A 13 5.39 10.89 9.16
CA ALA A 13 3.96 11.09 9.38
C ALA A 13 3.70 11.92 10.65
N LEU A 14 4.38 11.62 11.76
CA LEU A 14 4.26 12.39 13.00
C LEU A 14 4.69 13.85 12.82
N LYS A 15 5.83 14.11 12.16
CA LYS A 15 6.28 15.47 11.84
C LYS A 15 5.31 16.20 10.92
N SER A 16 4.69 15.49 9.98
CA SER A 16 3.67 16.02 9.09
C SER A 16 2.39 16.40 9.83
N ILE A 17 1.96 15.60 10.81
CA ILE A 17 0.82 15.94 11.68
C ILE A 17 1.16 17.18 12.51
N GLN A 18 2.36 17.23 13.10
CA GLN A 18 2.81 18.38 13.91
C GLN A 18 2.91 19.68 13.11
N SER A 19 3.26 19.61 11.83
CA SER A 19 3.29 20.77 10.92
C SER A 19 1.92 21.17 10.37
N GLY A 20 0.85 20.47 10.75
CA GLY A 20 -0.53 20.81 10.39
C GLY A 20 -0.95 20.36 8.99
N LYS A 21 -0.22 19.41 8.36
CA LYS A 21 -0.67 18.84 7.09
C LYS A 21 -2.04 18.14 7.26
N PRO A 22 -2.92 18.23 6.25
CA PRO A 22 -4.21 17.55 6.31
C PRO A 22 -4.05 16.03 6.41
N LEU A 23 -4.97 15.37 7.09
CA LEU A 23 -5.01 13.90 7.14
C LEU A 23 -5.57 13.30 5.83
N PRO A 24 -6.73 13.75 5.30
CA PRO A 24 -7.25 13.28 4.02
C PRO A 24 -6.75 14.13 2.83
N GLY A 25 -7.10 13.69 1.61
CA GLY A 25 -6.79 14.40 0.37
C GLY A 25 -5.48 13.95 -0.28
N LYS A 26 -5.21 14.41 -1.51
CA LYS A 26 -4.04 13.97 -2.31
C LYS A 26 -2.70 14.25 -1.62
N GLU A 27 -2.62 15.35 -0.87
CA GLU A 27 -1.42 15.73 -0.09
C GLU A 27 -1.54 15.34 1.40
N GLY A 28 -2.54 14.50 1.71
CA GLY A 28 -2.81 14.06 3.06
C GLY A 28 -1.86 12.96 3.52
N ILE A 29 -1.86 12.73 4.83
CA ILE A 29 -1.00 11.72 5.48
C ILE A 29 -1.61 10.31 5.38
N LEU A 30 -2.94 10.19 5.27
CA LEU A 30 -3.64 8.90 5.24
C LEU A 30 -3.47 8.10 3.94
N PRO A 31 -3.48 8.68 2.72
CA PRO A 31 -3.32 7.91 1.49
C PRO A 31 -2.08 6.99 1.44
N PRO A 32 -0.85 7.42 1.79
CA PRO A 32 0.30 6.52 1.82
C PRO A 32 0.18 5.42 2.88
N MET A 33 -0.46 5.69 4.02
CA MET A 33 -0.74 4.69 5.05
C MET A 33 -1.75 3.63 4.56
N ILE A 34 -2.84 4.08 3.93
CA ILE A 34 -3.87 3.19 3.35
C ILE A 34 -3.26 2.33 2.24
N LYS A 35 -2.43 2.91 1.36
CA LYS A 35 -1.70 2.18 0.33
C LYS A 35 -0.86 1.06 0.95
N ASN A 36 -0.02 1.38 1.94
CA ASN A 36 0.84 0.39 2.60
C ASN A 36 0.01 -0.75 3.24
N LEU A 37 -1.05 -0.40 3.97
CA LEU A 37 -1.92 -1.39 4.60
C LEU A 37 -2.58 -2.33 3.58
N VAL A 38 -3.10 -1.78 2.48
CA VAL A 38 -3.79 -2.56 1.45
C VAL A 38 -2.82 -3.43 0.67
N GLU A 39 -1.63 -2.93 0.32
CA GLU A 39 -0.59 -3.73 -0.33
C GLU A 39 -0.13 -4.89 0.56
N ALA A 40 0.08 -4.64 1.86
CA ALA A 40 0.46 -5.67 2.82
C ALA A 40 -0.65 -6.73 2.99
N ALA A 41 -1.91 -6.31 3.04
CA ALA A 41 -3.04 -7.24 3.12
C ALA A 41 -3.16 -8.13 1.87
N LEU A 42 -2.99 -7.55 0.67
CA LEU A 42 -3.05 -8.29 -0.60
C LEU A 42 -1.86 -9.25 -0.77
N GLU A 43 -0.67 -8.85 -0.33
CA GLU A 43 0.52 -9.72 -0.31
C GLU A 43 0.28 -10.93 0.60
N ALA A 44 -0.24 -10.71 1.81
CA ALA A 44 -0.56 -11.77 2.76
C ALA A 44 -1.68 -12.69 2.27
N GLU A 45 -2.69 -12.15 1.58
CA GLU A 45 -3.74 -12.94 0.94
C GLU A 45 -3.15 -13.86 -0.13
N LEU A 46 -2.24 -13.34 -0.96
CA LEU A 46 -1.59 -14.11 -2.03
C LEU A 46 -0.67 -15.20 -1.47
N ASP A 47 0.12 -14.90 -0.44
CA ASP A 47 0.92 -15.89 0.28
C ASP A 47 0.05 -16.99 0.89
N SER A 48 -1.04 -16.60 1.54
CA SER A 48 -1.98 -17.54 2.12
C SER A 48 -2.68 -18.39 1.07
N HIS A 49 -2.93 -17.87 -0.14
CA HIS A 49 -3.52 -18.61 -1.24
C HIS A 49 -2.54 -19.64 -1.80
N LEU A 50 -1.30 -19.22 -2.10
CA LEU A 50 -0.26 -20.12 -2.62
C LEU A 50 0.12 -21.24 -1.63
N ALA A 51 0.09 -20.97 -0.32
CA ALA A 51 0.35 -21.99 0.70
C ALA A 51 -0.73 -23.09 0.76
N ARG A 52 -1.94 -22.83 0.24
CA ARG A 52 -3.07 -23.78 0.23
C ARG A 52 -3.23 -24.52 -1.10
N GLU A 53 -2.48 -24.16 -2.13
CA GLU A 53 -2.55 -24.78 -3.46
C GLU A 53 -1.94 -26.19 -3.45
N LEU A 54 -2.71 -27.17 -3.93
CA LEU A 54 -2.24 -28.56 -4.13
C LEU A 54 -1.45 -28.71 -5.45
N THR A 55 -1.68 -27.80 -6.39
CA THR A 55 -1.02 -27.75 -7.70
C THR A 55 0.08 -26.70 -7.71
N ALA A 56 1.08 -26.88 -8.58
CA ALA A 56 2.19 -25.95 -8.68
C ALA A 56 1.75 -24.61 -9.30
N ASN A 57 1.38 -23.64 -8.48
CA ASN A 57 1.09 -22.26 -8.86
C ASN A 57 2.22 -21.33 -8.40
N ARG A 58 2.59 -20.33 -9.20
CA ARG A 58 3.71 -19.42 -8.93
C ARG A 58 3.31 -17.97 -9.21
N ARG A 59 3.92 -17.04 -8.48
CA ARG A 59 3.70 -15.60 -8.64
C ARG A 59 4.06 -15.13 -10.05
N ASN A 60 3.20 -14.32 -10.66
CA ASN A 60 3.39 -13.75 -11.99
C ASN A 60 3.63 -12.23 -11.96
N GLY A 61 4.64 -11.81 -11.21
CA GLY A 61 5.03 -10.40 -11.11
C GLY A 61 4.02 -9.53 -10.36
N LYS A 62 4.11 -8.21 -10.57
CA LYS A 62 3.27 -7.19 -9.94
C LYS A 62 2.51 -6.39 -10.97
N SER A 63 1.33 -5.91 -10.61
CA SER A 63 0.50 -5.01 -11.42
C SER A 63 0.21 -3.71 -10.67
N ARG A 64 -0.25 -2.70 -11.40
CA ARG A 64 -0.54 -1.37 -10.87
C ARG A 64 -1.99 -1.01 -11.10
N LYS A 65 -2.65 -0.45 -10.08
CA LYS A 65 -4.04 -0.03 -10.18
C LYS A 65 -4.30 1.25 -9.40
N THR A 66 -4.96 2.21 -10.02
CA THR A 66 -5.43 3.43 -9.36
C THR A 66 -6.80 3.20 -8.74
N ILE A 67 -6.90 3.34 -7.43
CA ILE A 67 -8.14 3.17 -6.65
C ILE A 67 -8.72 4.53 -6.31
N LYS A 68 -10.03 4.70 -6.51
CA LYS A 68 -10.79 5.86 -6.05
C LYS A 68 -11.43 5.52 -4.70
N SER A 69 -11.22 6.38 -3.71
CA SER A 69 -11.82 6.28 -2.38
C SER A 69 -12.50 7.59 -1.99
N LEU A 70 -13.24 7.59 -0.88
CA LEU A 70 -13.87 8.81 -0.32
C LEU A 70 -12.85 9.92 -0.04
N ASN A 71 -11.60 9.56 0.29
CA ASN A 71 -10.56 10.51 0.70
C ASN A 71 -9.62 10.90 -0.44
N GLY A 72 -9.93 10.49 -1.68
CA GLY A 72 -9.10 10.75 -2.86
C GLY A 72 -8.73 9.47 -3.61
N SER A 73 -7.84 9.60 -4.59
CA SER A 73 -7.34 8.48 -5.39
C SER A 73 -5.89 8.17 -5.03
N PHE A 74 -5.55 6.88 -4.96
CA PHE A 74 -4.19 6.42 -4.71
C PHE A 74 -3.85 5.23 -5.63
N GLU A 75 -2.57 5.05 -5.90
CA GLU A 75 -2.06 3.97 -6.73
C GLU A 75 -1.60 2.81 -5.84
N LEU A 76 -2.04 1.59 -6.18
CA LEU A 76 -1.55 0.34 -5.61
C LEU A 76 -0.57 -0.32 -6.58
N THR A 77 0.46 -0.96 -6.03
CA THR A 77 1.35 -1.88 -6.74
C THR A 77 1.44 -3.19 -5.97
N THR A 78 0.89 -4.25 -6.54
CA THR A 78 0.73 -5.58 -5.91
C THR A 78 1.30 -6.64 -6.80
#